data_AF-A0A8J7UK89-F1
#
_entry.id   AF-A0A8J7UK89-F1
#
_cell.length_a   1.000
_cell.length_b   1.000
_cell.length_c   1.000
_cell.angle_alpha   90.00
_cell.angle_beta   90.00
_cell.angle_gamma   90.00
#
_symmetry.space_group_name_H-M   'P 1'
#
loop_
_entity.id
_entity.type
_entity.pdbx_description
1 polymer ?
#
loop_
_entity_poly.entity_id
_entity_poly.type
_entity_poly.pdbx_seq_one_letter_code
_entity_poly.pdbx_strand_id
1 'polypeptide(L)' 'MSVRVKKFIGTILLIALVSIYALVATLVAVSLLGAASTLTHLAYFFFTGLLWILPAMAIIKWMVAEPRSR' A
#
# COMPACT_ATOMS: atom_id res chain seq x y z
N MET A 1 1.70 21.19 -12.42
CA MET A 1 2.76 21.04 -11.38
C MET A 1 4.03 20.55 -12.07
N SER A 2 5.21 21.02 -11.65
CA SER A 2 6.47 20.48 -12.16
C SER A 2 6.56 18.99 -11.83
N VAL A 3 6.91 18.17 -12.83
CA VAL A 3 6.96 16.69 -12.72
C VAL A 3 7.82 16.22 -11.53
N ARG A 4 8.84 17.00 -11.16
CA ARG A 4 9.71 16.76 -10.01
C ARG A 4 8.97 16.78 -8.66
N VAL A 5 8.06 17.73 -8.44
CA VAL A 5 7.29 17.83 -7.19
C VAL A 5 6.27 16.70 -7.08
N LYS A 6 5.63 16.34 -8.21
CA LYS A 6 4.67 15.23 -8.27
C LYS A 6 5.33 13.90 -7.91
N LYS A 7 6.57 13.67 -8.39
CA LYS A 7 7.37 12.49 -8.02
C LYS A 7 7.76 12.49 -6.54
N PHE A 8 8.20 13.63 -5.98
CA PHE A 8 8.55 13.73 -4.56
C PHE A 8 7.36 13.43 -3.64
N ILE A 9 6.20 14.06 -3.89
CA ILE A 9 4.98 13.82 -3.11
C ILE A 9 4.51 12.38 -3.26
N GLY A 10 4.57 11.82 -4.47
CA GLY A 10 4.19 10.43 -4.72
C GLY A 10 5.06 9.43 -3.95
N THR A 11 6.37 9.67 -3.83
CA THR A 11 7.26 8.83 -3.02
C THR A 11 6.89 8.89 -1.55
N ILE A 12 6.62 10.08 -1.01
CA ILE A 12 6.18 10.23 0.39
C ILE A 12 4.85 9.52 0.63
N LEU A 13 3.88 9.69 -0.29
CA LEU A 13 2.58 9.01 -0.23
C LEU A 13 2.73 7.49 -0.26
N LEU A 14 3.62 6.95 -1.09
CA LEU A 14 3.90 5.51 -1.13
C LEU A 14 4.47 5.01 0.20
N ILE A 15 5.45 5.72 0.76
CA ILE A 15 6.04 5.35 2.05
C ILE A 15 4.97 5.40 3.15
N ALA A 16 4.23 6.50 3.24
CA ALA A 16 3.17 6.66 4.23
C ALA A 16 2.09 5.56 4.08
N LEU A 17 1.69 5.24 2.86
CA LEU A 17 0.72 4.19 2.58
C LEU A 17 1.23 2.84 3.08
N VAL A 18 2.46 2.45 2.72
CA VAL A 18 3.04 1.17 3.13
C VAL A 18 3.21 1.11 4.65
N SER A 19 3.68 2.19 5.29
CA SER A 19 3.84 2.25 6.74
C SER A 19 2.51 2.14 7.49
N ILE A 20 1.49 2.92 7.11
CA ILE A 20 0.17 2.86 7.74
C ILE A 20 -0.44 1.47 7.50
N TYR A 21 -0.35 0.95 6.28
CA TYR A 21 -0.90 -0.35 5.94
C TYR A 21 -0.26 -1.48 6.74
N ALA A 22 1.08 -1.48 6.88
CA ALA A 22 1.79 -2.47 7.67
C ALA A 22 1.34 -2.43 9.14
N LEU A 23 1.22 -1.23 9.73
CA LEU A 23 0.74 -1.08 11.10
C LEU A 23 -0.69 -1.61 11.28
N VAL A 24 -1.59 -1.28 10.36
CA VAL A 24 -2.99 -1.77 10.38
C VAL A 24 -3.02 -3.30 10.21
N ALA A 25 -2.25 -3.85 9.27
CA ALA A 25 -2.19 -5.28 9.03
C ALA A 25 -1.65 -6.03 10.25
N THR A 26 -0.62 -5.51 10.93
CA THR A 26 -0.10 -6.09 12.17
C THR A 26 -1.12 -5.98 13.31
N LEU A 27 -1.78 -4.83 13.47
CA LEU A 27 -2.84 -4.65 14.48
C LEU A 27 -3.99 -5.63 14.29
N VAL A 28 -4.46 -5.80 13.04
CA VAL A 28 -5.53 -6.74 12.71
C VAL A 28 -5.07 -8.18 12.87
N ALA A 29 -3.83 -8.52 12.47
CA ALA A 29 -3.28 -9.85 12.68
C ALA A 29 -3.21 -10.22 14.17
N VAL A 30 -2.76 -9.30 15.02
CA VAL A 30 -2.64 -9.52 16.47
C VAL A 30 -4.01 -9.57 17.15
N SER A 31 -4.96 -8.71 16.75
CA SER A 31 -6.27 -8.60 17.40
C SER A 31 -7.28 -9.67 16.95
N LEU A 32 -7.35 -9.99 15.65
CA LEU A 32 -8.32 -10.94 15.13
C LEU A 32 -7.81 -12.38 15.06
N LEU A 33 -6.49 -12.59 14.90
CA LEU A 33 -5.94 -13.93 14.68
C LEU A 33 -5.20 -14.53 15.88
N GLY A 34 -5.34 -13.95 17.08
CA GLY A 34 -4.71 -14.49 18.29
C GLY A 34 -5.11 -15.93 18.65
N ALA A 35 -6.29 -16.38 18.21
CA ALA A 35 -6.79 -17.75 18.40
C ALA A 35 -7.09 -18.49 17.07
N ALA A 36 -6.71 -17.89 15.93
CA ALA A 36 -7.02 -18.46 14.62
C ALA A 36 -5.99 -19.49 14.16
N SER A 37 -6.41 -20.41 13.30
CA SER A 37 -5.54 -21.46 12.75
C SER A 37 -4.45 -20.91 11.83
N THR A 38 -3.33 -21.62 11.71
CA THR A 38 -2.18 -21.27 10.84
C THR A 38 -2.59 -21.02 9.38
N LEU A 39 -3.61 -21.73 8.88
CA LEU A 39 -4.12 -21.53 7.52
C LEU A 39 -4.81 -20.17 7.36
N THR A 40 -5.49 -19.69 8.40
CA THR A 40 -6.10 -18.35 8.43
C THR A 40 -5.03 -17.27 8.46
N HIS A 41 -3.94 -17.45 9.20
CA HIS A 41 -2.78 -16.54 9.14
C HIS A 41 -2.19 -16.48 7.74
N LEU A 42 -1.97 -17.64 7.11
CA LEU A 42 -1.40 -17.71 5.77
C LEU A 42 -2.29 -17.00 4.74
N ALA A 43 -3.59 -17.29 4.75
CA ALA A 43 -4.56 -16.63 3.88
C ALA A 43 -4.60 -15.13 4.14
N TYR A 44 -4.63 -14.71 5.41
CA TYR A 44 -4.63 -13.30 5.79
C TYR A 44 -3.41 -12.58 5.23
N PHE A 45 -2.20 -13.06 5.51
CA PHE A 45 -0.97 -12.45 5.00
C PHE A 45 -0.90 -12.43 3.47
N PHE A 46 -1.39 -13.48 2.81
CA PHE A 46 -1.47 -13.53 1.35
C PHE A 46 -2.40 -12.43 0.80
N PHE A 47 -3.63 -12.34 1.30
CA PHE A 47 -4.59 -11.33 0.83
C PHE A 47 -4.19 -9.92 1.22
N THR A 48 -3.72 -9.69 2.45
CA THR A 48 -3.26 -8.36 2.86
C THR A 48 -2.02 -7.93 2.09
N GLY A 49 -1.09 -8.84 1.83
CA GLY A 49 0.08 -8.59 0.99
C GLY A 49 -0.28 -8.22 -0.46
N LEU A 50 -1.41 -8.71 -0.97
CA LEU A 50 -1.92 -8.35 -2.30
C LEU A 50 -2.76 -7.07 -2.28
N LEU A 51 -3.52 -6.80 -1.21
CA LEU A 51 -4.47 -5.70 -1.14
C LEU A 51 -3.78 -4.33 -1.29
N TRP A 52 -2.59 -4.14 -0.73
CA TRP A 52 -1.87 -2.85 -0.79
C TRP A 52 -1.22 -2.58 -2.15
N ILE A 53 -1.07 -3.60 -3.01
CA ILE A 53 -0.51 -3.45 -4.36
C ILE A 53 -1.42 -2.58 -5.22
N LEU A 54 -2.74 -2.71 -5.09
CA LEU A 54 -3.71 -1.91 -5.84
C LEU A 54 -3.57 -0.39 -5.55
N PRO A 55 -3.56 0.07 -4.29
CA PRO A 55 -3.24 1.45 -3.95
C PRO A 55 -1.86 1.90 -4.44
N ALA A 56 -0.83 1.07 -4.24
CA ALA A 56 0.53 1.40 -4.66
C ALA A 56 0.61 1.62 -6.19
N MET A 57 -0.03 0.75 -6.97
CA MET A 57 -0.17 0.89 -8.41
C MET A 57 -0.90 2.18 -8.80
N ALA A 58 -1.96 2.56 -8.08
CA ALA A 58 -2.69 3.80 -8.36
C ALA A 58 -1.80 5.04 -8.14
N ILE A 59 -1.02 5.07 -7.05
CA ILE A 59 -0.07 6.16 -6.77
C ILE A 59 1.03 6.20 -7.83
N ILE A 60 1.63 5.05 -8.17
CA ILE A 60 2.67 4.96 -9.20
C ILE A 60 2.12 5.42 -10.55
N LYS A 61 0.94 4.95 -10.95
CA LYS A 61 0.29 5.37 -12.19
C LYS A 61 0.06 6.89 -12.20
N TRP A 62 -0.33 7.48 -11.08
CA TRP A 62 -0.49 8.93 -10.96
C TRP A 62 0.85 9.68 -11.02
N MET A 63 1.92 9.13 -10.44
CA MET A 63 3.28 9.69 -10.51
C MET A 63 3.86 9.65 -11.92
N VAL A 64 3.64 8.54 -12.64
CA VAL A 64 4.15 8.27 -13.99
C VAL A 64 3.26 8.88 -15.07
N ALA A 65 1.98 9.14 -14.78
CA ALA A 65 1.09 9.87 -15.68
C ALA A 65 1.62 11.29 -15.91
N GLU A 66 2.38 11.44 -16.99
CA GLU A 66 2.82 12.71 -17.53
C GLU A 66 1.60 13.56 -17.86
N PRO A 67 1.64 14.87 -17.58
CA PRO A 67 0.68 15.78 -18.20
C PRO A 67 0.93 15.69 -19.70
N ARG A 68 -0.04 15.14 -20.44
CA ARG A 68 -0.01 15.00 -21.90
C ARG A 68 0.55 16.29 -22.49
N SER A 69 1.76 16.22 -23.04
CA SER A 69 2.36 17.29 -23.82
C SER A 69 1.43 17.51 -25.01
N ARG A 70 0.61 18.56 -24.94
CA ARG A 70 -0.06 19.15 -26.09
C ARG A 70 0.77 20.32 -26.57
#